data_AF-A0AAD5FA22-F1
#
_entry.id   AF-A0AAD5FA22-F1
#
_cell.length_a   1.000
_cell.length_b   1.000
_cell.length_c   1.000
_cell.angle_alpha   90.00
_cell.angle_beta   90.00
_cell.angle_gamma   90.00
#
_symmetry.space_group_name_H-M   'P 1'
#
loop_
_entity.id
_entity.type
_entity.pdbx_description
1 polymer ?
#
loop_
_entity_poly.entity_id
_entity_poly.type
_entity_poly.pdbx_seq_one_letter_code
_entity_poly.pdbx_strand_id
1 'polypeptide(L)'
;MPSQKMHHGTGKPCLSQTAKDGTVWVDEDIGMPSAVANHTCFTAQAGPTESAKDTRAERVKRDKFAAISDIWTSFNKNCAESFTSGEHMTIDEQLFPTKVHCPFTQYIATKPDKFGIKFWMAMDLETKYVCNASPYLGKDPSCQKGERLAGNVVMNLSHFWMMGEMSRRTISLLHCHCKRHCTARGLT
;
A
#
# COMPACT_ATOMS: atom_id res chain seq x y z
N MET A 1 -26.60 37.77 13.23
CA MET A 1 -25.40 37.25 13.94
C MET A 1 -24.17 37.58 13.10
N PRO A 2 -23.12 38.19 13.65
CA PRO A 2 -21.97 38.58 12.85
C PRO A 2 -21.04 37.39 12.57
N SER A 3 -20.43 37.41 11.38
CA SER A 3 -19.45 36.44 10.88
C SER A 3 -18.22 36.38 11.79
N GLN A 4 -17.90 35.20 12.31
CA GLN A 4 -16.66 34.97 13.04
C GLN A 4 -15.48 34.94 12.05
N LYS A 5 -14.62 35.96 12.13
CA LYS A 5 -13.30 35.94 11.48
C LYS A 5 -12.43 34.90 12.18
N MET A 6 -11.95 33.90 11.44
CA MET A 6 -10.88 33.03 11.91
C MET A 6 -9.59 33.84 12.06
N HIS A 7 -9.01 33.81 13.26
CA HIS A 7 -7.72 34.41 13.55
C HIS A 7 -6.63 33.74 12.68
N HIS A 8 -5.92 34.54 11.89
CA HIS A 8 -4.66 34.12 11.27
C HIS A 8 -3.65 33.91 12.40
N GLY A 9 -3.41 32.65 12.74
CA GLY A 9 -2.30 32.26 13.59
C GLY A 9 -1.00 32.70 12.93
N THR A 10 -0.14 33.35 13.71
CA THR A 10 1.20 33.76 13.32
C THR A 10 2.03 32.50 13.00
N GLY A 11 2.04 32.10 11.73
CA GLY A 11 2.85 30.99 11.24
C GLY A 11 4.34 31.32 11.41
N LYS A 12 5.06 30.44 12.11
CA LYS A 12 6.53 30.42 12.06
C LYS A 12 6.95 30.24 10.60
N PRO A 13 8.03 30.89 10.14
CA PRO A 13 8.49 30.71 8.76
C PRO A 13 8.86 29.25 8.54
N CYS A 14 8.24 28.64 7.53
CA CYS A 14 8.53 27.28 7.11
C CYS A 14 9.99 27.21 6.64
N LEU A 15 10.81 26.47 7.38
CA LEU A 15 12.20 26.22 7.03
C LEU A 15 12.19 25.27 5.84
N SER A 16 12.63 25.78 4.68
CA SER A 16 12.87 24.94 3.51
C SER A 16 14.38 24.69 3.37
N GLN A 17 14.76 23.44 3.09
CA GLN A 17 16.13 23.06 2.80
C GLN A 17 16.23 22.59 1.36
N THR A 18 17.19 23.13 0.61
CA THR A 18 17.40 22.76 -0.80
C THR A 18 18.68 21.92 -0.90
N ALA A 19 18.55 20.69 -1.40
CA ALA A 19 19.68 19.83 -1.69
C ALA A 19 20.44 20.31 -2.95
N LYS A 20 21.68 19.83 -3.13
CA LYS A 20 22.55 20.24 -4.25
C LYS A 20 22.01 19.90 -5.63
N ASP A 21 21.07 18.96 -5.72
CA ASP A 21 20.38 18.56 -6.95
C ASP A 21 19.09 19.37 -7.22
N GLY A 22 18.80 20.38 -6.40
CA GLY A 22 17.61 21.23 -6.51
C GLY A 22 16.37 20.69 -5.81
N THR A 23 16.45 19.54 -5.13
CA THR A 23 15.32 19.01 -4.34
C THR A 23 15.06 19.90 -3.14
N VAL A 24 13.86 20.47 -3.04
CA VAL A 24 13.43 21.30 -1.92
C VAL A 24 12.61 20.46 -0.94
N TRP A 25 13.07 20.39 0.31
CA TRP A 25 12.32 19.83 1.43
C TRP A 25 11.60 20.97 2.13
N VAL A 26 10.29 20.81 2.29
CA VAL A 26 9.44 21.75 3.02
C VAL A 26 8.99 21.02 4.27
N ASP A 27 9.34 21.56 5.45
CA ASP A 27 8.80 21.05 6.70
C ASP A 27 7.32 21.44 6.76
N GLU A 28 6.44 20.51 6.39
CA GLU A 28 4.99 20.64 6.60
C GLU A 28 4.65 20.25 8.04
N ASP A 29 3.92 21.12 8.73
CA ASP A 29 3.44 20.87 10.09
C ASP A 29 2.22 19.92 10.02
N ILE A 30 2.47 18.60 10.04
CA ILE A 30 1.46 17.53 9.89
C ILE A 30 0.57 17.38 11.15
N GLY A 31 0.59 18.37 12.04
CA GLY A 31 -0.07 18.34 13.34
C GLY A 31 0.75 17.60 14.40
N MET A 32 0.47 17.89 15.67
CA MET A 32 1.06 17.15 16.78
C MET A 32 0.51 15.72 16.81
N PRO A 33 1.36 14.68 16.88
CA PRO A 33 0.90 13.33 17.17
C PRO A 33 0.07 13.37 18.46
N SER A 34 -1.15 12.84 18.43
CA SER A 34 -1.94 12.67 19.65
C SER A 34 -1.09 11.92 20.67
N ALA A 35 -0.95 12.47 21.89
CA ALA A 35 -0.22 11.82 22.99
C ALA A 35 -0.79 10.44 23.36
N VAL A 36 -1.95 10.07 22.79
CA VAL A 36 -2.54 8.74 22.88
C VAL A 36 -2.07 7.89 21.71
N ALA A 37 -0.80 7.55 21.71
CA ALA A 37 -0.40 6.34 21.04
C ALA A 37 0.74 5.65 21.77
N ASN A 38 0.43 4.45 22.27
CA ASN A 38 1.41 3.42 22.57
C ASN A 38 2.07 2.91 21.27
N HIS A 39 2.42 3.79 20.33
CA HIS A 39 3.28 3.44 19.23
C HIS A 39 4.69 3.40 19.82
N THR A 40 5.12 2.21 20.22
CA THR A 40 6.56 1.96 20.29
C THR A 40 7.09 2.31 18.91
N CYS A 41 7.92 3.36 18.84
CA CYS A 41 8.73 3.63 17.67
C CYS A 41 9.38 2.31 17.24
N PHE A 42 9.34 1.98 15.95
CA PHE A 42 10.00 0.79 15.41
C PHE A 42 11.51 0.99 15.60
N THR A 43 12.01 0.69 16.79
CA THR A 43 13.43 0.78 17.10
C THR A 43 14.14 -0.37 16.38
N ALA A 44 15.41 -0.21 16.05
CA ALA A 44 16.21 -1.28 15.46
C ALA A 44 16.26 -2.56 16.33
N GLN A 45 15.80 -2.49 17.59
CA GLN A 45 15.66 -3.59 18.53
C GLN A 45 14.33 -4.37 18.42
N ALA A 46 13.32 -3.86 17.68
CA ALA A 46 12.06 -4.57 17.46
C ALA A 46 12.26 -5.70 16.42
N GLY A 47 12.83 -6.81 16.87
CA GLY A 47 12.93 -8.04 16.09
C GLY A 47 11.65 -8.89 16.14
N PRO A 48 11.53 -9.92 15.29
CA PRO A 48 10.49 -10.94 15.44
C PRO A 48 10.53 -11.55 16.84
N THR A 49 9.37 -11.92 17.38
CA THR A 49 9.30 -12.67 18.65
C THR A 49 10.08 -13.99 18.53
N GLU A 50 10.59 -14.52 19.64
CA GLU A 50 11.33 -15.80 19.63
C GLU A 50 10.50 -16.94 19.01
N SER A 51 9.21 -17.04 19.36
CA SER A 51 8.31 -18.02 18.73
C SER A 51 8.17 -17.84 17.22
N ALA A 52 8.22 -16.60 16.72
CA ALA A 52 8.19 -16.32 15.29
C ALA A 52 9.49 -16.75 14.59
N LYS A 53 10.64 -16.69 15.28
CA LYS A 53 11.94 -17.17 14.79
C LYS A 53 11.96 -18.69 14.70
N ASP A 54 11.55 -19.38 15.78
CA ASP A 54 11.60 -20.85 15.87
C ASP A 54 10.69 -21.52 14.83
N THR A 55 9.52 -20.95 14.58
CA THR A 55 8.55 -21.49 13.61
C THR A 55 8.79 -21.04 12.17
N ARG A 56 9.74 -20.12 11.93
CA ARG A 56 9.95 -19.50 10.61
C ARG A 56 10.24 -20.53 9.53
N ALA A 57 11.11 -21.50 9.81
CA ALA A 57 11.54 -22.50 8.82
C ALA A 57 10.35 -23.34 8.32
N GLU A 58 9.43 -23.72 9.20
CA GLU A 58 8.24 -24.47 8.83
C GLU A 58 7.18 -23.59 8.14
N ARG A 59 6.98 -22.36 8.61
CA ARG A 59 6.01 -21.44 7.99
C ARG A 59 6.41 -21.09 6.56
N VAL A 60 7.69 -20.83 6.29
CA VAL A 60 8.20 -20.48 4.95
C VAL A 60 7.98 -21.58 3.91
N LYS A 61 7.93 -22.86 4.31
CA LYS A 61 7.62 -23.97 3.40
C LYS A 61 6.20 -23.88 2.82
N ARG A 62 5.27 -23.31 3.58
CA ARG A 62 3.86 -23.16 3.21
C ARG A 62 3.55 -21.77 2.66
N ASP A 63 4.19 -20.76 3.21
CA ASP A 63 3.94 -19.37 2.93
C ASP A 63 5.26 -18.59 2.78
N LYS A 64 5.59 -18.22 1.55
CA LYS A 64 6.80 -17.43 1.26
C LYS A 64 6.78 -16.06 1.93
N PHE A 65 5.60 -15.56 2.31
CA PHE A 65 5.39 -14.25 2.93
C PHE A 65 5.32 -14.32 4.47
N ALA A 66 5.53 -15.50 5.05
CA ALA A 66 5.32 -15.81 6.48
C ALA A 66 5.97 -14.85 7.49
N ALA A 67 7.02 -14.12 7.09
CA ALA A 67 7.65 -13.12 7.95
C ALA A 67 6.70 -11.97 8.32
N ILE A 68 5.74 -11.64 7.45
CA ILE A 68 4.81 -10.52 7.63
C ILE A 68 3.34 -10.88 7.39
N SER A 69 3.01 -12.13 7.08
CA SER A 69 1.63 -12.56 6.77
C SER A 69 0.62 -12.26 7.88
N ASP A 70 1.00 -12.42 9.14
CA ASP A 70 0.09 -12.13 10.27
C ASP A 70 -0.24 -10.63 10.33
N ILE A 71 0.79 -9.78 10.22
CA ILE A 71 0.65 -8.33 10.18
C ILE A 71 -0.16 -7.90 8.96
N TRP A 72 0.11 -8.51 7.80
CA TRP A 72 -0.59 -8.21 6.55
C TRP A 72 -2.06 -8.59 6.60
N THR A 73 -2.38 -9.72 7.24
CA THR A 73 -3.76 -10.16 7.46
C THR A 73 -4.51 -9.17 8.35
N SER A 74 -3.88 -8.73 9.46
CA SER A 74 -4.45 -7.70 10.33
C SER A 74 -4.62 -6.36 9.59
N PHE A 75 -3.64 -5.97 8.77
CA PHE A 75 -3.71 -4.75 7.96
C PHE A 75 -4.92 -4.78 7.02
N ASN A 76 -5.08 -5.83 6.21
CA ASN A 76 -6.20 -5.95 5.29
C ASN A 76 -7.56 -5.98 6.01
N LYS A 77 -7.64 -6.68 7.14
CA LYS A 77 -8.84 -6.70 7.98
C LYS A 77 -9.22 -5.29 8.43
N ASN A 78 -8.26 -4.57 9.01
CA ASN A 78 -8.48 -3.21 9.49
C ASN A 78 -8.87 -2.28 8.33
N CYS A 79 -8.25 -2.41 7.15
CA CYS A 79 -8.61 -1.65 5.97
C CYS A 79 -10.09 -1.84 5.59
N ALA A 80 -10.55 -3.10 5.56
CA ALA A 80 -11.92 -3.45 5.21
C ALA A 80 -12.95 -2.99 6.27
N GLU A 81 -12.58 -3.03 7.55
CA GLU A 81 -13.48 -2.61 8.65
C GLU A 81 -13.54 -1.08 8.83
N SER A 82 -12.47 -0.36 8.46
CA SER A 82 -12.38 1.09 8.70
C SER A 82 -13.03 1.95 7.62
N PHE A 83 -13.43 1.37 6.48
CA PHE A 83 -13.93 2.15 5.35
C PHE A 83 -14.97 1.40 4.53
N THR A 84 -16.12 2.05 4.35
CA THR A 84 -17.14 1.62 3.39
C THR A 84 -16.85 2.26 2.04
N SER A 85 -16.32 1.47 1.12
CA SER A 85 -16.10 1.87 -0.28
C SER A 85 -17.38 2.26 -1.01
N GLY A 86 -17.26 3.16 -1.98
CA GLY A 86 -18.33 3.56 -2.88
C GLY A 86 -18.68 2.52 -3.94
N GLU A 87 -19.45 2.95 -4.94
CA GLU A 87 -19.96 2.10 -6.04
C GLU A 87 -18.87 1.62 -7.00
N HIS A 88 -17.73 2.32 -7.05
CA HIS A 88 -16.67 2.09 -8.03
C HIS A 88 -15.36 1.72 -7.37
N MET A 89 -14.79 0.59 -7.79
CA MET A 89 -13.50 0.10 -7.34
C MET A 89 -12.56 -0.12 -8.51
N THR A 90 -11.27 0.07 -8.26
CA THR A 90 -10.19 -0.24 -9.18
C THR A 90 -9.32 -1.34 -8.63
N ILE A 91 -8.88 -2.25 -9.49
CA ILE A 91 -7.90 -3.29 -9.14
C ILE A 91 -6.73 -3.18 -10.09
N ASP A 92 -5.53 -3.01 -9.54
CA ASP A 92 -4.31 -2.85 -10.35
C ASP A 92 -3.03 -3.34 -9.64
N GLU A 93 -1.92 -3.38 -10.39
CA GLU A 93 -0.59 -3.73 -9.92
C GLU A 93 0.19 -2.53 -9.35
N GLN A 94 0.57 -2.63 -8.08
CA GLN A 94 1.53 -1.74 -7.44
C GLN A 94 2.86 -2.46 -7.21
N LEU A 95 3.97 -1.80 -7.59
CA LEU A 95 5.33 -2.30 -7.33
C LEU A 95 5.98 -1.42 -6.28
N PHE A 96 6.38 -2.00 -5.15
CA PHE A 96 7.15 -1.29 -4.13
C PHE A 96 8.65 -1.60 -4.34
N PRO A 97 9.48 -0.60 -4.67
CA PRO A 97 10.90 -0.81 -4.94
C PRO A 97 11.61 -1.48 -3.77
N THR A 98 12.45 -2.47 -4.06
CA THR A 98 13.32 -3.06 -3.05
C THR A 98 14.66 -3.45 -3.64
N LYS A 99 15.72 -3.27 -2.85
CA LYS A 99 17.05 -3.79 -3.14
C LYS A 99 17.30 -5.15 -2.46
N VAL A 100 16.37 -5.58 -1.61
CA VAL A 100 16.47 -6.86 -0.92
C VAL A 100 16.13 -7.99 -1.88
N HIS A 101 16.98 -9.01 -1.90
CA HIS A 101 16.71 -10.22 -2.64
C HIS A 101 15.77 -11.12 -1.84
N CYS A 102 14.49 -11.16 -2.21
CA CYS A 102 13.53 -12.13 -1.68
C CYS A 102 13.03 -13.08 -2.79
N PRO A 103 12.55 -14.30 -2.45
CA PRO A 103 12.12 -15.28 -3.45
C PRO A 103 10.98 -14.84 -4.38
N PHE A 104 10.34 -13.71 -4.08
CA PHE A 104 9.19 -13.17 -4.80
C PHE A 104 9.40 -11.75 -5.33
N THR A 105 10.63 -11.22 -5.31
CA THR A 105 10.98 -9.96 -5.98
C THR A 105 10.62 -10.07 -7.48
N GLN A 106 9.92 -9.07 -8.01
CA GLN A 106 9.51 -9.00 -9.40
C GLN A 106 10.31 -7.94 -10.16
N TYR A 107 10.57 -8.24 -11.43
CA TYR A 107 11.07 -7.27 -12.40
C TYR A 107 9.91 -6.79 -13.29
N ILE A 108 9.68 -5.48 -13.35
CA ILE A 108 8.69 -4.86 -14.24
C ILE A 108 9.37 -3.78 -15.08
N ALA A 109 9.63 -4.09 -16.35
CA ALA A 109 10.38 -3.22 -17.26
C ALA A 109 9.76 -1.84 -17.47
N THR A 110 8.44 -1.72 -17.30
CA THR A 110 7.68 -0.49 -17.57
C THR A 110 7.71 0.51 -16.40
N LYS A 111 8.11 0.09 -15.20
CA LYS A 111 8.20 0.92 -14.00
C LYS A 111 9.62 1.56 -13.91
N PRO A 112 9.74 2.78 -13.33
CA PRO A 112 11.03 3.46 -13.21
C PRO A 112 12.01 2.64 -12.35
N ASP A 113 11.56 2.22 -11.17
CA ASP A 113 12.22 1.23 -10.35
C ASP A 113 11.77 -0.16 -10.79
N LYS A 114 12.66 -0.88 -11.47
CA LYS A 114 12.28 -2.13 -12.13
C LYS A 114 12.15 -3.31 -11.19
N PHE A 115 12.84 -3.29 -10.05
CA PHE A 115 12.85 -4.39 -9.07
C PHE A 115 12.07 -4.00 -7.82
N GLY A 116 11.11 -4.85 -7.44
CA GLY A 116 10.26 -4.57 -6.29
C GLY A 116 9.41 -5.76 -5.84
N ILE A 117 8.71 -5.57 -4.72
CA ILE A 117 7.65 -6.49 -4.31
C ILE A 117 6.36 -6.03 -4.98
N LYS A 118 5.78 -6.90 -5.81
CA LYS A 118 4.54 -6.61 -6.53
C LYS A 118 3.33 -6.97 -5.65
N PHE A 119 2.35 -6.07 -5.61
CA PHE A 119 1.06 -6.28 -4.98
C PHE A 119 -0.06 -6.03 -5.99
N TRP A 120 -1.13 -6.80 -5.84
CA TRP A 120 -2.42 -6.48 -6.42
C TRP A 120 -3.20 -5.67 -5.39
N MET A 121 -3.65 -4.48 -5.77
CA MET A 121 -4.30 -3.53 -4.88
C MET A 121 -5.73 -3.28 -5.35
N ALA A 122 -6.71 -3.47 -4.47
CA ALA A 122 -8.08 -3.04 -4.66
C ALA A 122 -8.29 -1.69 -3.95
N MET A 123 -8.62 -0.66 -4.72
CA MET A 123 -8.77 0.70 -4.23
C MET A 123 -10.10 1.29 -4.65
N ASP A 124 -10.73 2.01 -3.73
CA ASP A 124 -11.90 2.83 -4.02
C ASP A 124 -11.56 3.91 -5.06
N LEU A 125 -12.41 4.07 -6.07
CA LEU A 125 -12.11 4.95 -7.19
C LEU A 125 -12.14 6.43 -6.78
N GLU A 126 -13.01 6.83 -5.86
CA GLU A 126 -13.19 8.25 -5.53
C GLU A 126 -12.14 8.71 -4.52
N THR A 127 -12.02 7.99 -3.41
CA THR A 127 -11.17 8.34 -2.28
C THR A 127 -9.73 7.85 -2.42
N LYS A 128 -9.48 6.93 -3.38
CA LYS A 128 -8.20 6.21 -3.52
C LYS A 128 -7.83 5.37 -2.29
N TYR A 129 -8.81 5.08 -1.42
CA TYR A 129 -8.59 4.28 -0.23
C TYR A 129 -8.30 2.82 -0.60
N VAL A 130 -7.33 2.20 0.08
CA VAL A 130 -6.98 0.79 -0.12
C VAL A 130 -7.95 -0.09 0.65
N CYS A 131 -8.82 -0.80 -0.08
CA CYS A 131 -9.79 -1.71 0.50
C CYS A 131 -9.19 -3.09 0.80
N ASN A 132 -8.31 -3.58 -0.07
CA ASN A 132 -7.67 -4.89 0.06
C ASN A 132 -6.40 -4.96 -0.78
N ALA A 133 -5.42 -5.76 -0.36
CA ALA A 133 -4.17 -5.92 -1.08
C ALA A 133 -3.57 -7.31 -0.91
N SER A 134 -2.99 -7.86 -1.99
CA SER A 134 -2.41 -9.21 -1.98
C SER A 134 -1.01 -9.22 -2.63
N PRO A 135 0.03 -9.74 -1.95
CA PRO A 135 1.36 -9.84 -2.53
C PRO A 135 1.41 -10.90 -3.63
N TYR A 136 2.17 -10.63 -4.68
CA TYR A 136 2.48 -11.64 -5.69
C TYR A 136 3.69 -12.46 -5.26
N LEU A 137 3.46 -13.73 -4.92
CA LEU A 137 4.47 -14.66 -4.37
C LEU A 137 5.11 -15.58 -5.43
N GLY A 138 4.99 -15.20 -6.70
CA GLY A 138 5.40 -16.01 -7.85
C GLY A 138 4.27 -16.92 -8.35
N LYS A 139 4.63 -17.89 -9.20
CA LYS A 139 3.69 -18.91 -9.67
C LYS A 139 3.40 -19.89 -8.54
N ASP A 140 2.12 -20.12 -8.29
CA ASP A 140 1.65 -21.17 -7.38
C ASP A 140 1.69 -22.52 -8.12
N PRO A 141 2.45 -23.52 -7.62
CA PRO A 141 2.49 -24.85 -8.24
C PRO A 141 1.15 -25.60 -8.15
N SER A 142 0.25 -25.19 -7.26
CA SER A 142 -1.08 -25.80 -7.08
C SER A 142 -2.16 -25.25 -8.02
N CYS A 143 -1.91 -24.10 -8.67
CA CYS A 143 -2.87 -23.48 -9.58
C CYS A 143 -3.00 -24.34 -10.86
N GLN A 144 -4.23 -24.80 -11.14
CA GLN A 144 -4.51 -25.72 -12.24
C GLN A 144 -4.23 -25.07 -13.60
N LYS A 145 -3.71 -25.86 -14.53
CA LYS A 145 -3.36 -25.43 -15.89
C LYS A 145 -4.63 -25.08 -16.68
N GLY A 146 -5.04 -23.81 -16.63
CA GLY A 146 -6.27 -23.31 -17.27
C GLY A 146 -6.94 -22.15 -16.51
N GLU A 147 -6.60 -21.95 -15.24
CA GLU A 147 -7.11 -20.81 -14.48
C GLU A 147 -6.47 -19.49 -14.92
N ARG A 148 -7.30 -18.48 -15.17
CA ARG A 148 -6.83 -17.14 -15.47
C ARG A 148 -6.43 -16.47 -14.16
N LEU A 149 -5.11 -16.34 -13.92
CA LEU A 149 -4.55 -15.68 -12.73
C LEU A 149 -5.25 -14.33 -12.42
N ALA A 150 -5.47 -13.52 -13.46
CA ALA A 150 -6.13 -12.22 -13.30
C ALA A 150 -7.57 -12.35 -12.76
N GLY A 151 -8.34 -13.36 -13.21
CA GLY A 151 -9.69 -13.60 -12.71
C GLY A 151 -9.69 -13.99 -11.24
N ASN A 152 -8.83 -14.92 -10.84
CA ASN A 152 -8.73 -15.35 -9.44
C ASN A 152 -8.32 -14.19 -8.52
N VAL A 153 -7.36 -13.37 -8.96
CA VAL A 153 -6.93 -12.18 -8.20
C VAL A 153 -8.09 -11.20 -8.02
N VAL A 154 -8.83 -10.90 -9.10
CA VAL A 154 -9.98 -10.00 -9.04
C VAL A 154 -11.02 -10.52 -8.07
N MET A 155 -11.41 -11.79 -8.20
CA MET A 155 -12.43 -12.40 -7.32
C MET A 155 -11.99 -12.40 -5.86
N ASN A 156 -10.72 -12.75 -5.58
CA ASN A 156 -10.20 -12.78 -4.21
C ASN A 156 -10.13 -11.38 -3.58
N LEU A 157 -9.68 -10.37 -4.34
CA LEU A 157 -9.56 -9.01 -3.81
C LEU A 157 -10.91 -8.33 -3.61
N SER A 158 -11.86 -8.59 -4.50
CA SER A 158 -13.20 -7.99 -4.45
C SER A 158 -14.19 -8.74 -3.56
N HIS A 159 -13.81 -9.91 -3.00
CA HIS A 159 -14.71 -10.72 -2.18
C HIS A 159 -15.38 -9.91 -1.06
N PHE A 160 -14.59 -9.24 -0.20
CA PHE A 160 -15.14 -8.42 0.90
C PHE A 160 -16.08 -7.32 0.41
N TRP A 161 -15.81 -6.79 -0.78
CA TRP A 161 -16.64 -5.76 -1.39
C TRP A 161 -17.96 -6.33 -1.92
N MET A 162 -17.93 -7.44 -2.66
CA MET A 162 -19.12 -8.02 -3.27
C MET A 162 -20.14 -8.56 -2.25
N MET A 163 -19.69 -8.91 -1.03
CA MET A 163 -20.54 -9.48 0.01
C MET A 163 -21.29 -8.43 0.86
N GLY A 164 -21.06 -7.13 0.66
CA GLY A 164 -21.80 -6.08 1.38
C GLY A 164 -23.12 -5.67 0.69
N GLU A 165 -24.10 -5.20 1.45
CA GLU A 165 -25.52 -4.97 1.06
C GLU A 165 -25.83 -3.83 0.05
N MET A 166 -24.90 -3.44 -0.83
CA MET A 166 -25.12 -2.30 -1.72
C MET A 166 -25.51 -2.73 -3.14
N SER A 167 -26.67 -2.25 -3.60
CA SER A 167 -27.43 -2.80 -4.76
C SER A 167 -26.82 -2.54 -6.15
N ARG A 168 -25.75 -1.76 -6.29
CA ARG A 168 -25.03 -1.56 -7.57
C ARG A 168 -23.55 -1.35 -7.27
N ARG A 169 -22.70 -2.20 -7.86
CA ARG A 169 -21.25 -2.27 -7.60
C ARG A 169 -20.57 -2.60 -8.92
N THR A 170 -19.67 -1.73 -9.40
CA THR A 170 -18.87 -1.94 -10.62
C THR A 170 -17.37 -1.97 -10.34
N ILE A 171 -16.68 -3.03 -10.80
CA ILE A 171 -15.22 -3.15 -10.75
C ILE A 171 -14.64 -2.70 -12.09
N SER A 172 -13.78 -1.68 -12.07
CA SER A 172 -12.98 -1.29 -13.23
C SER A 172 -11.57 -1.88 -13.13
N LEU A 173 -11.22 -2.78 -14.05
CA LEU A 173 -9.85 -3.20 -14.28
C LEU A 173 -9.11 -2.11 -15.05
N LEU A 174 -8.64 -1.10 -14.32
CA LEU A 174 -7.75 -0.09 -14.89
C LEU A 174 -6.33 -0.63 -14.78
N HIS A 175 -5.69 -0.91 -15.93
CA HIS A 175 -4.24 -0.80 -16.03
C HIS A 175 -3.91 0.67 -15.73
N CYS A 176 -3.63 1.02 -14.48
CA CYS A 176 -3.23 2.37 -14.14
C CYS A 176 -1.86 2.58 -14.78
N HIS A 177 -1.89 3.34 -15.85
CA HIS A 177 -0.74 4.02 -16.40
C HIS A 177 -0.32 5.12 -15.41
N CYS A 178 0.08 4.72 -14.19
CA CYS A 178 0.76 5.57 -13.23
C CYS A 178 2.20 5.80 -13.75
N LYS A 179 2.28 6.54 -14.85
CA LYS A 179 3.47 7.23 -15.36
C LYS A 179 3.07 8.68 -15.41
N ARG A 180 3.62 9.45 -14.47
CA ARG A 180 3.71 10.92 -14.37
C ARG A 180 3.07 11.43 -13.09
N HIS A 181 3.85 11.40 -12.02
CA HIS A 181 4.04 12.58 -11.14
C HIS A 181 5.39 12.44 -10.43
N CYS A 182 6.45 12.32 -11.24
CA CYS A 182 7.81 12.72 -10.91
C CYS A 182 8.48 13.11 -12.24
N THR A 183 7.98 14.19 -12.85
CA THR A 183 8.72 14.92 -13.89
C THR A 183 9.32 16.15 -13.23
N ALA A 184 10.52 16.01 -12.68
CA ALA A 184 11.42 17.14 -12.61
C ALA A 184 11.83 17.50 -14.06
N ARG A 185 11.26 18.62 -14.54
CA ARG A 185 11.83 19.44 -15.63
C ARG A 185 13.17 20.01 -15.11
N GLY A 186 14.24 20.27 -15.85
CA GLY A 186 14.59 20.18 -17.26
C GLY A 186 16.14 20.24 -17.34
N LEU A 187 16.76 19.81 -18.43
CA LEU A 187 17.35 20.72 -19.43
C LEU A 187 18.26 21.81 -18.83
N THR A 188 19.56 21.51 -18.71
CA THR A 188 20.63 22.01 -19.60
C THR A 188 21.75 20.98 -19.63
#